data_AF-A0AAP9BRV8-F1
#
_entry.id   AF-A0AAP9BRV8-F1
#
_cell.length_a   1.000
_cell.length_b   1.000
_cell.length_c   1.000
_cell.angle_alpha   90.00
_cell.angle_beta   90.00
_cell.angle_gamma   90.00
#
_symmetry.space_group_name_H-M   'P 1'
#
loop_
_entity.id
_entity.type
_entity.pdbx_description
1 polymer ?
#
loop_
_entity_poly.entity_id
_entity_poly.type
_entity_poly.pdbx_seq_one_letter_code
_entity_poly.pdbx_strand_id
1 'polypeptide(L)'
;MSASFKIEGFEDIFDMLDEMETTEQDKRRALNKAGDILKNSIEPSLSKRTGKLQKSVKKKIKRFDGEIGVMVHAGKFYDVFEEFGTSFASHNVGAFEKAVDNVAEEVVETVIKELLK
;
A
#
# COMPACT_ATOMS: atom_id res chain seq x y z
N MET A 1 -2.99 19.49 -8.70
CA MET A 1 -4.01 18.47 -8.39
C MET A 1 -3.28 17.23 -7.93
N SER A 2 -3.27 16.97 -6.63
CA SER A 2 -2.80 15.69 -6.08
C SER A 2 -3.92 14.68 -6.33
N ALA A 3 -3.71 13.74 -7.23
CA ALA A 3 -4.60 12.59 -7.36
C ALA A 3 -4.40 11.72 -6.11
N SER A 4 -5.29 11.89 -5.14
CA SER A 4 -5.40 11.03 -3.98
C SER A 4 -6.10 9.75 -4.45
N PHE A 5 -5.35 8.66 -4.66
CA PHE A 5 -5.95 7.35 -4.79
C PHE A 5 -6.50 6.96 -3.41
N LYS A 6 -7.78 7.22 -3.18
CA LYS A 6 -8.56 6.61 -2.11
C LYS A 6 -8.84 5.18 -2.56
N ILE A 7 -8.35 4.19 -1.80
CA ILE A 7 -8.77 2.81 -1.99
C ILE A 7 -10.17 2.73 -1.38
N GLU A 8 -11.19 2.68 -2.23
CA GLU A 8 -12.62 2.79 -1.86
C GLU A 8 -13.11 1.68 -0.89
N GLY A 9 -12.28 0.69 -0.56
CA GLY A 9 -12.62 -0.40 0.38
C GLY A 9 -12.15 -0.23 1.82
N PHE A 10 -11.48 0.88 2.18
CA PHE A 10 -10.90 1.07 3.52
C PHE A 10 -11.53 2.22 4.33
N GLU A 11 -12.53 2.92 3.79
CA GLU A 11 -13.14 4.09 4.45
C GLU A 11 -13.75 3.76 5.81
N ASP A 12 -14.51 2.65 5.90
CA ASP A 12 -15.13 2.18 7.14
C ASP A 12 -14.10 1.90 8.26
N ILE A 13 -12.86 1.60 7.90
CA ILE A 13 -11.79 1.33 8.86
C ILE A 13 -11.20 2.64 9.35
N PHE A 14 -10.98 3.61 8.48
CA PHE A 14 -10.51 4.93 8.92
C PHE A 14 -11.49 5.57 9.91
N ASP A 15 -12.79 5.40 9.70
CA ASP A 15 -13.82 5.84 10.64
C ASP A 15 -13.73 5.10 11.99
N MET A 16 -13.58 3.77 11.99
CA MET A 16 -13.36 3.01 13.23
C MET A 16 -12.04 3.35 13.95
N LEU A 17 -11.00 3.73 13.20
CA LEU A 17 -9.69 4.12 13.72
C LEU A 17 -9.66 5.50 14.36
N ASP A 18 -10.56 6.39 13.94
CA ASP A 18 -10.73 7.72 14.51
C ASP A 18 -11.59 7.70 15.78
N GLU A 19 -12.50 6.73 15.91
CA GLU A 19 -13.29 6.50 17.13
C GLU A 19 -12.48 5.86 18.27
N MET A 20 -11.42 5.11 17.97
CA MET A 20 -10.56 4.52 18.98
C MET A 20 -9.57 5.57 19.53
N GLU A 21 -9.57 5.83 20.84
CA GLU A 21 -8.47 6.53 21.56
C GLU A 21 -7.17 5.69 21.49
N THR A 22 -6.54 5.67 20.32
CA THR A 22 -5.33 4.92 20.03
C THR A 22 -4.14 5.86 19.99
N THR A 23 -3.04 5.45 20.61
CA THR A 23 -1.83 6.28 20.62
C THR A 23 -1.21 6.31 19.20
N GLU A 24 -0.50 7.39 18.87
CA GLU A 24 0.22 7.46 17.58
C GLU A 24 1.24 6.32 17.43
N GLN A 25 1.77 5.78 18.54
CA GLN A 25 2.66 4.64 18.54
C GLN A 25 1.97 3.35 18.08
N ASP A 26 0.74 3.10 18.52
CA ASP A 26 -0.04 1.93 18.11
C ASP A 26 -0.45 2.04 16.64
N LYS A 27 -0.89 3.23 16.20
CA LYS A 27 -1.16 3.52 14.78
C LYS A 27 0.08 3.25 13.92
N ARG A 28 1.27 3.69 14.34
CA ARG A 28 2.54 3.40 13.63
C ARG A 28 2.86 1.92 13.59
N ARG A 29 2.64 1.17 14.69
CA ARG A 29 2.89 -0.28 14.75
C ARG A 29 1.99 -1.04 13.76
N ALA A 30 0.70 -0.73 13.79
CA ALA A 30 -0.29 -1.32 12.89
C ALA A 30 0.02 -1.03 11.42
N LEU A 31 0.26 0.24 11.09
CA LEU A 31 0.60 0.68 9.72
C LEU A 31 1.93 0.08 9.22
N ASN A 32 2.90 -0.13 10.12
CA ASN A 32 4.16 -0.75 9.74
C ASN A 32 3.95 -2.20 9.27
N LYS A 33 3.10 -2.97 9.97
CA LYS A 33 2.74 -4.35 9.62
C LYS A 33 1.89 -4.42 8.36
N ALA A 34 0.88 -3.56 8.24
CA ALA A 34 0.12 -3.39 7.00
C ALA A 34 1.03 -3.13 5.79
N GLY A 35 2.01 -2.23 5.95
CA GLY A 35 2.99 -1.95 4.92
C GLY A 35 3.91 -3.12 4.56
N ASP A 36 4.17 -4.05 5.48
CA ASP A 36 4.92 -5.27 5.16
C ASP A 36 4.10 -6.24 4.31
N ILE A 37 2.82 -6.44 4.66
CA ILE A 37 1.91 -7.30 3.90
C ILE A 37 1.76 -6.77 2.46
N LEU A 38 1.45 -5.48 2.32
CA LEU A 38 1.33 -4.81 1.02
C LEU A 38 2.62 -4.93 0.20
N LYS A 39 3.77 -4.67 0.83
CA LYS A 39 5.06 -4.78 0.16
C LYS A 39 5.33 -6.21 -0.33
N ASN A 40 5.08 -7.22 0.51
CA ASN A 40 5.31 -8.62 0.18
C ASN A 40 4.37 -9.13 -0.92
N SER A 41 3.17 -8.55 -1.04
CA SER A 41 2.25 -8.83 -2.14
C SER A 41 2.69 -8.16 -3.45
N ILE A 42 3.12 -6.90 -3.37
CA ILE A 42 3.51 -6.10 -4.55
C ILE A 42 4.84 -6.58 -5.15
N GLU A 43 5.88 -6.83 -4.35
CA GLU A 43 7.20 -7.23 -4.86
C GLU A 43 7.18 -8.35 -5.92
N PRO A 44 6.47 -9.48 -5.71
CA PRO A 44 6.40 -10.56 -6.70
C PRO A 44 5.48 -10.24 -7.89
N SER A 45 4.52 -9.32 -7.77
CA SER A 45 3.60 -8.97 -8.87
C SER A 45 4.26 -8.11 -9.96
N LEU A 46 5.39 -7.45 -9.64
CA LEU A 46 6.08 -6.56 -10.58
C LEU A 46 6.88 -7.30 -11.66
N SER A 47 7.02 -6.63 -12.81
CA SER A 47 7.75 -7.12 -13.97
C SER A 47 9.20 -7.53 -13.64
N LYS A 48 9.56 -8.76 -14.03
CA LYS A 48 10.88 -9.33 -13.74
C LYS A 48 11.76 -9.39 -14.99
N ARG A 49 12.29 -8.24 -15.39
CA ARG A 49 13.36 -8.18 -16.41
C ARG A 49 14.76 -8.41 -15.83
N THR A 50 15.07 -7.72 -14.72
CA THR A 50 16.36 -7.82 -14.02
C THR A 50 16.21 -8.00 -12.51
N GLY A 51 14.97 -8.04 -12.00
CA GLY A 51 14.66 -8.04 -10.57
C GLY A 51 14.95 -6.72 -9.84
N LYS A 52 15.55 -5.72 -10.52
CA LYS A 52 15.84 -4.40 -9.92
C LYS A 52 14.58 -3.63 -9.53
N LEU A 53 13.45 -3.86 -10.22
CA LEU A 53 12.17 -3.24 -9.92
C LEU A 53 11.58 -3.81 -8.63
N GLN A 54 11.51 -5.14 -8.53
CA GLN A 54 11.06 -5.86 -7.33
C GLN A 54 11.85 -5.42 -6.08
N LYS A 55 13.19 -5.38 -6.18
CA LYS A 55 14.07 -4.92 -5.08
C LYS A 55 13.95 -3.44 -4.73
N SER A 56 13.23 -2.66 -5.54
CA SER A 56 13.07 -1.21 -5.33
C SER A 56 11.80 -0.85 -4.58
N VAL A 57 10.93 -1.82 -4.29
CA VAL A 57 9.69 -1.58 -3.54
C VAL A 57 10.04 -1.16 -2.12
N LYS A 58 9.50 -0.01 -1.71
CA LYS A 58 9.73 0.57 -0.40
C LYS A 58 8.39 0.89 0.24
N LYS A 59 8.36 0.73 1.56
CA LYS A 59 7.28 1.24 2.41
C LYS A 59 7.75 2.48 3.16
N LYS A 60 6.86 3.44 3.35
CA LYS A 60 7.12 4.66 4.12
C LYS A 60 5.86 5.06 4.88
N ILE A 61 5.98 5.19 6.19
CA ILE A 61 4.94 5.82 7.01
C ILE A 61 5.08 7.33 6.85
N LYS A 62 4.00 8.01 6.50
CA LYS A 62 3.96 9.46 6.36
C LYS A 62 2.56 9.99 6.69
N ARG A 63 2.45 11.32 6.87
CA ARG A 63 1.14 11.94 7.01
C ARG A 63 0.52 12.23 5.65
N PHE A 64 -0.78 11.97 5.51
CA PHE A 64 -1.63 12.27 4.39
C PHE A 64 -2.77 13.12 4.94
N ASP A 65 -2.90 14.36 4.49
CA ASP A 65 -3.97 15.29 4.90
C ASP A 65 -4.17 15.43 6.44
N GLY A 66 -3.09 15.26 7.20
CA GLY A 66 -3.07 15.38 8.68
C GLY A 66 -3.04 14.03 9.40
N GLU A 67 -3.54 12.97 8.76
CA GLU A 67 -3.61 11.61 9.29
C GLU A 67 -2.34 10.82 8.99
N ILE A 68 -2.02 9.84 9.82
CA ILE A 68 -0.87 8.95 9.59
C ILE A 68 -1.28 7.77 8.72
N GLY A 69 -0.51 7.51 7.66
CA GLY A 69 -0.76 6.39 6.75
C GLY A 69 0.52 5.72 6.30
N VAL A 70 0.39 4.60 5.58
CA VAL A 70 1.51 3.87 4.99
C VAL A 70 1.46 3.95 3.46
N MET A 71 2.57 4.36 2.86
CA MET A 71 2.76 4.37 1.42
C MET A 71 3.66 3.21 1.02
N VAL A 72 3.23 2.39 0.06
CA VAL A 72 4.09 1.42 -0.62
C VAL A 72 4.24 1.85 -2.07
N HIS A 73 5.48 1.91 -2.56
CA HIS A 73 5.77 2.35 -3.92
C HIS A 73 7.01 1.63 -4.47
N ALA A 74 7.08 1.42 -5.79
CA ALA A 74 8.32 1.06 -6.43
C ALA A 74 9.22 2.30 -6.63
N GLY A 75 10.52 2.05 -6.77
CA GLY A 75 11.56 3.08 -6.74
C GLY A 75 12.14 3.41 -8.11
N LYS A 76 11.48 3.01 -9.21
CA LYS A 76 12.01 3.13 -10.57
C LYS A 76 11.03 3.90 -11.42
N PHE A 77 11.48 4.95 -12.11
CA PHE A 77 10.63 5.84 -12.90
C PHE A 77 9.69 5.14 -13.91
N TYR A 78 10.03 3.93 -14.35
CA TYR A 78 9.27 3.16 -15.33
C TYR A 78 8.19 2.26 -14.72
N ASP A 79 8.07 2.21 -13.39
CA ASP A 79 7.03 1.43 -12.69
C ASP A 79 5.61 1.89 -13.04
N VAL A 80 5.40 3.21 -13.12
CA VAL A 80 4.13 3.83 -13.53
C VAL A 80 3.73 3.37 -14.94
N PHE A 81 4.70 3.21 -15.86
CA PHE A 81 4.40 2.77 -17.22
C PHE A 81 4.00 1.29 -17.30
N GLU A 82 4.52 0.45 -16.40
CA GLU A 82 4.09 -0.94 -16.30
C GLU A 82 2.68 -1.03 -15.70
N GLU A 83 2.38 -0.19 -14.70
CA GLU A 83 1.10 -0.21 -14.00
C GLU A 83 -0.07 0.35 -14.83
N PHE A 84 0.12 1.51 -15.47
CA PHE A 84 -0.95 2.16 -16.24
C PHE A 84 -0.93 1.79 -17.72
N GLY A 85 0.16 1.21 -18.20
CA GLY A 85 0.35 0.87 -19.59
C GLY A 85 0.79 2.06 -20.43
N THR A 86 1.58 1.77 -21.46
CA THR A 86 1.96 2.67 -22.55
C THR A 86 1.94 1.90 -23.86
N SER A 87 2.04 2.60 -24.99
CA SER A 87 2.15 1.96 -26.31
C SER A 87 3.34 0.97 -26.43
N PHE A 88 4.34 1.09 -25.55
CA PHE A 88 5.55 0.25 -25.55
C PHE A 88 5.64 -0.73 -24.36
N ALA A 89 4.78 -0.60 -23.34
CA ALA A 89 4.81 -1.43 -22.14
C ALA A 89 3.40 -1.55 -21.58
N SER A 90 2.74 -2.69 -21.81
CA SER A 90 1.34 -2.95 -21.41
C SER A 90 1.17 -4.32 -20.73
N HIS A 91 2.28 -4.93 -20.33
CA HIS A 91 2.30 -6.37 -20.01
C HIS A 91 1.90 -6.65 -18.55
N ASN A 92 1.93 -5.64 -17.67
CA ASN A 92 1.62 -5.75 -16.23
C ASN A 92 0.67 -4.66 -15.74
N VAL A 93 -0.27 -4.25 -16.59
CA VAL A 93 -1.25 -3.21 -16.23
C VAL A 93 -2.13 -3.69 -15.06
N GLY A 94 -2.25 -2.86 -14.03
CA GLY A 94 -3.01 -3.16 -12.81
C GLY A 94 -2.35 -4.20 -11.90
N ALA A 95 -1.04 -4.42 -12.00
CA ALA A 95 -0.34 -5.41 -11.18
C ALA A 95 -0.17 -4.96 -9.72
N PHE A 96 -0.05 -3.65 -9.46
CA PHE A 96 -0.11 -3.11 -8.11
C PHE A 96 -1.52 -3.21 -7.55
N GLU A 97 -2.54 -2.75 -8.30
CA GLU A 97 -3.94 -2.78 -7.85
C GLU A 97 -4.36 -4.20 -7.44
N LYS A 98 -4.18 -5.19 -8.34
CA LYS A 98 -4.49 -6.59 -8.04
C LYS A 98 -3.72 -7.14 -6.84
N ALA A 99 -2.46 -6.75 -6.69
CA ALA A 99 -1.65 -7.19 -5.56
C ALA A 99 -2.17 -6.63 -4.24
N VAL A 100 -2.67 -5.38 -4.24
CA VAL A 100 -3.31 -4.76 -3.07
C VAL A 100 -4.65 -5.44 -2.78
N ASP A 101 -5.50 -5.62 -3.78
CA ASP A 101 -6.82 -6.23 -3.62
C ASP A 101 -6.74 -7.64 -3.01
N ASN A 102 -5.76 -8.44 -3.46
CA ASN A 102 -5.56 -9.80 -2.98
C ASN A 102 -5.23 -9.90 -1.48
N VAL A 103 -4.69 -8.84 -0.89
CA VAL A 103 -4.31 -8.80 0.53
C VAL A 103 -5.09 -7.77 1.33
N ALA A 104 -6.10 -7.13 0.72
CA ALA A 104 -6.83 -6.04 1.33
C ALA A 104 -7.43 -6.48 2.67
N GLU A 105 -8.18 -7.58 2.68
CA GLU A 105 -8.80 -8.15 3.89
C GLU A 105 -7.77 -8.49 4.98
N GLU A 106 -6.63 -9.10 4.61
CA GLU A 106 -5.55 -9.43 5.55
C GLU A 106 -4.95 -8.16 6.19
N VAL A 107 -4.78 -7.10 5.40
CA VAL A 107 -4.29 -5.81 5.87
C VAL A 107 -5.28 -5.20 6.86
N VAL A 108 -6.58 -5.21 6.55
CA VAL A 108 -7.64 -4.74 7.46
C VAL A 108 -7.58 -5.47 8.80
N GLU A 109 -7.64 -6.80 8.75
CA GLU A 109 -7.62 -7.61 9.96
C GLU A 109 -6.37 -7.37 10.81
N THR A 110 -5.22 -7.24 10.17
CA THR A 110 -3.95 -7.02 10.86
C THR A 110 -3.92 -5.67 11.56
N VAL A 111 -4.44 -4.63 10.92
CA VAL A 111 -4.54 -3.29 11.52
C VAL A 111 -5.44 -3.33 12.75
N ILE A 112 -6.64 -3.90 12.63
CA ILE A 112 -7.61 -4.04 13.73
C ILE A 112 -7.00 -4.83 14.90
N LYS A 113 -6.43 -6.01 14.61
CA LYS A 113 -5.77 -6.87 15.63
C LYS A 113 -4.66 -6.16 16.37
N GLU A 114 -3.94 -5.24 15.71
CA GLU A 114 -2.82 -4.53 16.33
C GLU A 114 -3.22 -3.32 17.15
N LEU A 115 -4.42 -2.78 16.92
CA LEU A 115 -4.93 -1.62 17.66
C LEU A 115 -5.79 -2.01 18.84
N LEU A 116 -6.36 -3.21 18.81
CA LEU A 116 -7.09 -3.80 19.94
C LEU A 116 -6.17 -4.53 20.95
N LYS A 117 -4.84 -4.45 20.75
CA LYS A 117 -3.81 -5.00 21.65
C LYS A 117 -3.27 -3.95 22.60
#